data_AF-W1Y0J9-F1
#
_entry.id   AF-W1Y0J9-F1
#
_cell.length_a   1.000
_cell.length_b   1.000
_cell.length_c   1.000
_cell.angle_alpha   90.00
_cell.angle_beta   90.00
_cell.angle_gamma   90.00
#
_symmetry.space_group_name_H-M   'P 1'
#
loop_
_entity.id
_entity.type
_entity.pdbx_description
1 polymer ?
#
loop_
_entity_poly.entity_id
_entity_poly.type
_entity_poly.pdbx_seq_one_letter_code
_entity_poly.pdbx_strand_id
1 'polypeptide(L)'
;NNISASDFKRTVNAGHETNALAVANKQVDVATNNTENLDKLKTSAPEKLKELKVIWKSPLIPGDPIVWRKNLSETTKDKIYDFFMNYGKTPEEKAVLERLGWAPFRASSDLQLVPIRQLALFKEMQGVK
;
A
#
# COMPACT_ATOMS: atom_id res chain seq x y z
N ASN A 1 21.54 6.97 9.06
CA ASN A 1 22.54 7.55 8.12
C ASN A 1 22.17 8.94 7.58
N ASN A 2 21.04 9.57 7.97
CA ASN A 2 20.65 10.93 7.54
C ASN A 2 20.72 11.23 6.04
N ILE A 3 20.64 10.19 5.19
CA ILE A 3 20.59 10.34 3.74
C ILE A 3 19.19 10.79 3.34
N SER A 4 19.11 11.84 2.54
CA SER A 4 17.92 12.43 1.95
C SER A 4 17.79 12.04 0.46
N ALA A 5 16.61 12.25 -0.12
CA ALA A 5 16.39 12.00 -1.55
C ALA A 5 17.25 12.90 -2.46
N SER A 6 17.64 14.10 -1.98
CA SER A 6 18.50 15.04 -2.70
C SER A 6 19.97 14.64 -2.73
N ASP A 7 20.40 13.68 -1.89
CA ASP A 7 21.77 13.18 -1.90
C ASP A 7 22.05 12.21 -3.07
N PHE A 8 21.00 11.79 -3.78
CA PHE A 8 21.11 10.97 -5.00
C PHE A 8 21.33 11.86 -6.23
N LYS A 9 21.98 11.31 -7.26
CA LYS A 9 22.29 12.01 -8.53
C LYS A 9 21.07 12.67 -9.19
N ARG A 10 19.92 12.00 -9.13
CA ARG A 10 18.62 12.51 -9.59
C ARG A 10 17.51 11.76 -8.85
N THR A 11 16.46 12.48 -8.46
CA THR A 11 15.25 11.90 -7.85
C THR A 11 14.02 12.30 -8.64
N VAL A 12 13.05 11.38 -8.75
CA VAL A 12 11.74 11.59 -9.41
C VAL A 12 10.67 10.83 -8.63
N ASN A 13 9.42 11.30 -8.69
CA ASN A 13 8.29 10.67 -8.01
C ASN A 13 7.41 9.93 -9.03
N ALA A 14 7.07 8.68 -8.74
CA ALA A 14 6.11 7.90 -9.52
C ALA A 14 5.38 6.85 -8.65
N GLY A 15 4.33 6.24 -9.20
CA GLY A 15 3.59 5.16 -8.56
C GLY A 15 4.38 3.84 -8.48
N HIS A 16 3.88 2.87 -7.70
CA HIS A 16 4.58 1.62 -7.44
C HIS A 16 4.86 0.80 -8.70
N GLU A 17 3.89 0.63 -9.59
CA GLU A 17 4.09 -0.14 -10.83
C GLU A 17 5.11 0.55 -11.75
N THR A 18 4.99 1.85 -11.96
CA THR A 18 5.96 2.63 -12.76
C THR A 18 7.37 2.52 -12.21
N ASN A 19 7.54 2.63 -10.88
CA ASN A 19 8.83 2.45 -10.23
C ASN A 19 9.40 1.04 -10.43
N ALA A 20 8.58 0.00 -10.27
CA ALA A 20 9.01 -1.39 -10.45
C ALA A 20 9.47 -1.64 -11.90
N LEU A 21 8.68 -1.19 -12.89
CA LEU A 21 9.03 -1.33 -14.30
C LEU A 21 10.26 -0.51 -14.68
N ALA A 22 10.42 0.68 -14.12
CA ALA A 22 11.59 1.52 -14.36
C ALA A 22 12.88 0.87 -13.84
N VAL A 23 12.84 0.23 -12.66
CA VAL A 23 13.99 -0.53 -12.13
C VAL A 23 14.28 -1.75 -13.01
N ALA A 24 13.26 -2.54 -13.35
CA ALA A 24 13.42 -3.72 -14.20
C ALA A 24 14.05 -3.35 -15.57
N ASN A 25 13.56 -2.27 -16.18
CA ASN A 25 14.08 -1.76 -17.46
C ASN A 25 15.36 -0.91 -17.34
N LYS A 26 16.00 -0.86 -16.16
CA LYS A 26 17.25 -0.11 -15.91
C LYS A 26 17.16 1.39 -16.23
N GLN A 27 15.97 1.96 -16.11
CA GLN A 27 15.70 3.39 -16.31
C GLN A 27 15.95 4.19 -15.02
N VAL A 28 15.84 3.53 -13.86
CA VAL A 28 16.24 4.06 -12.55
C VAL A 28 17.02 2.99 -11.78
N ASP A 29 18.00 3.40 -10.99
CA ASP A 29 18.91 2.48 -10.29
C ASP A 29 18.27 1.80 -9.07
N VAL A 30 17.41 2.52 -8.35
CA VAL A 30 16.71 2.06 -7.15
C VAL A 30 15.37 2.80 -7.03
N ALA A 31 14.35 2.14 -6.48
CA ALA A 31 13.06 2.76 -6.24
C ALA A 31 12.36 2.16 -5.01
N THR A 32 11.44 2.93 -4.43
CA THR A 32 10.53 2.44 -3.39
C THR A 32 9.44 1.54 -3.98
N ASN A 33 9.09 0.47 -3.28
CA ASN A 33 7.97 -0.39 -3.62
C ASN A 33 7.38 -1.05 -2.37
N ASN A 34 6.38 -1.91 -2.52
CA ASN A 34 5.81 -2.69 -1.42
C ASN A 34 5.57 -4.14 -1.85
N THR A 35 5.38 -5.05 -0.89
CA THR A 35 5.25 -6.48 -1.16
C THR A 35 3.98 -6.81 -1.95
N GLU A 36 2.87 -6.13 -1.72
CA GLU A 36 1.62 -6.36 -2.44
C GLU A 36 1.72 -6.01 -3.93
N ASN A 37 2.41 -4.93 -4.26
CA ASN A 37 2.64 -4.52 -5.64
C ASN A 37 3.60 -5.49 -6.35
N LEU A 38 4.61 -6.01 -5.66
CA LEU A 38 5.47 -7.08 -6.21
C LEU A 38 4.68 -8.38 -6.43
N ASP A 39 3.72 -8.70 -5.56
CA ASP A 39 2.82 -9.85 -5.75
C ASP A 39 1.87 -9.63 -6.93
N LYS A 40 1.30 -8.42 -7.10
CA LYS A 40 0.52 -8.06 -8.30
C LYS A 40 1.34 -8.18 -9.58
N LEU A 41 2.64 -7.84 -9.52
CA LEU A 41 3.56 -7.96 -10.65
C LEU A 41 3.80 -9.41 -11.08
N LYS A 42 3.61 -10.40 -10.19
CA LYS A 42 3.63 -11.83 -10.58
C LYS A 42 2.56 -12.15 -11.61
N THR A 43 1.43 -11.43 -11.57
CA THR A 43 0.32 -11.62 -12.49
C THR A 43 0.45 -10.70 -13.71
N SER A 44 0.76 -9.41 -13.51
CA SER A 44 0.78 -8.44 -14.62
C SER A 44 2.05 -8.48 -15.46
N ALA A 45 3.22 -8.75 -14.87
CA ALA A 45 4.52 -8.74 -15.56
C ALA A 45 5.54 -9.69 -14.90
N PRO A 46 5.32 -11.02 -14.89
CA PRO A 46 6.16 -11.98 -14.17
C PRO A 46 7.63 -11.96 -14.61
N GLU A 47 7.90 -11.75 -15.90
CA GLU A 47 9.28 -11.64 -16.40
C GLU A 47 10.00 -10.42 -15.85
N LYS A 48 9.29 -9.30 -15.67
CA LYS A 48 9.86 -8.08 -15.07
C LYS A 48 10.14 -8.25 -13.59
N LEU A 49 9.33 -9.02 -12.87
CA LEU A 49 9.61 -9.34 -11.47
C LEU A 49 10.94 -10.07 -11.29
N LYS A 50 11.32 -10.96 -12.22
CA LYS A 50 12.62 -11.68 -12.18
C LYS A 50 13.82 -10.75 -12.32
N GLU A 51 13.63 -9.59 -12.95
CA GLU A 51 14.65 -8.56 -13.11
C GLU A 51 14.84 -7.70 -11.84
N LEU A 52 13.98 -7.89 -10.82
CA LEU A 52 14.01 -7.12 -9.57
C LEU A 52 14.70 -7.87 -8.42
N LYS A 53 15.43 -7.12 -7.59
CA LYS A 53 16.01 -7.62 -6.34
C LYS A 53 15.62 -6.71 -5.18
N VAL A 54 15.03 -7.29 -4.15
CA VAL A 54 14.76 -6.58 -2.89
C VAL A 54 16.08 -6.42 -2.13
N ILE A 55 16.48 -5.17 -1.86
CA ILE A 55 17.70 -4.83 -1.11
C ILE A 55 17.43 -4.28 0.30
N TRP A 56 16.18 -3.94 0.60
CA TRP A 56 15.74 -3.46 1.90
C TRP A 56 14.25 -3.75 2.10
N LYS A 57 13.82 -3.99 3.35
CA LYS A 57 12.42 -4.22 3.72
C LYS A 57 12.08 -3.46 5.01
N SER A 58 10.94 -2.78 5.03
CA SER A 58 10.46 -2.04 6.19
C SER A 58 9.97 -2.97 7.31
N PRO A 59 9.75 -2.44 8.53
CA PRO A 59 8.85 -3.05 9.49
C PRO A 59 7.45 -3.25 8.90
N LEU A 60 6.62 -4.03 9.61
CA LEU A 60 5.24 -4.26 9.22
C LEU A 60 4.44 -2.95 9.22
N ILE A 61 3.70 -2.72 8.14
CA ILE A 61 2.76 -1.60 8.00
C ILE A 61 1.34 -2.17 8.19
N PRO A 62 0.45 -1.51 8.96
CA PRO A 62 -0.95 -1.93 9.07
C PRO A 62 -1.65 -1.96 7.71
N GLY A 63 -2.58 -2.89 7.52
CA GLY A 63 -3.33 -3.01 6.26
C GLY A 63 -4.16 -1.76 5.93
N ASP A 64 -4.45 -1.61 4.64
CA ASP A 64 -5.13 -0.42 4.09
C ASP A 64 -6.53 -0.20 4.71
N PRO A 65 -6.88 1.04 5.09
CA PRO A 65 -8.24 1.39 5.50
C PRO A 65 -9.17 1.58 4.29
N ILE A 66 -10.43 1.22 4.48
CA ILE A 66 -11.54 1.73 3.66
C ILE A 66 -12.18 2.90 4.40
N VAL A 67 -12.35 4.03 3.71
CA VAL A 67 -12.77 5.30 4.31
C VAL A 67 -14.00 5.84 3.59
N TRP A 68 -14.91 6.45 4.34
CA TRP A 68 -16.02 7.23 3.81
C TRP A 68 -15.98 8.68 4.29
N ARG A 69 -16.72 9.56 3.63
CA ARG A 69 -16.96 10.93 4.12
C ARG A 69 -17.98 10.92 5.27
N LYS A 70 -17.73 11.68 6.33
CA LYS A 70 -18.56 11.66 7.56
C LYS A 70 -19.99 12.18 7.38
N ASN A 71 -20.21 13.03 6.37
CA ASN A 71 -21.51 13.65 6.05
C ASN A 71 -22.42 12.77 5.15
N LEU A 72 -22.20 11.46 5.11
CA LEU A 72 -23.20 10.52 4.57
C LEU A 72 -24.38 10.42 5.54
N SER A 73 -25.57 10.14 5.01
CA SER A 73 -26.73 9.80 5.86
C SER A 73 -26.46 8.51 6.62
N GLU A 74 -27.10 8.35 7.78
CA GLU A 74 -26.89 7.18 8.62
C GLU A 74 -27.28 5.89 7.87
N THR A 75 -28.41 5.93 7.16
CA THR A 75 -28.87 4.81 6.33
C THR A 75 -27.87 4.41 5.25
N THR A 76 -27.09 5.35 4.69
CA THR A 76 -26.05 5.02 3.73
C THR A 76 -24.84 4.41 4.41
N LYS A 77 -24.43 4.90 5.59
CA LYS A 77 -23.33 4.30 6.36
C LYS A 77 -23.66 2.87 6.77
N ASP A 78 -24.87 2.62 7.27
CA ASP A 78 -25.31 1.29 7.69
C ASP A 78 -25.24 0.29 6.54
N LYS A 79 -25.74 0.66 5.35
CA LYS A 79 -25.70 -0.19 4.16
C LYS A 79 -24.28 -0.48 3.69
N ILE A 80 -23.40 0.53 3.70
CA ILE A 80 -21.99 0.36 3.31
C ILE A 80 -21.28 -0.54 4.32
N TYR A 81 -21.48 -0.29 5.62
CA TYR A 81 -20.86 -1.07 6.69
C TYR A 81 -21.31 -2.54 6.63
N ASP A 82 -22.62 -2.78 6.52
CA ASP A 82 -23.20 -4.12 6.41
C ASP A 82 -22.65 -4.87 5.20
N PHE A 83 -22.54 -4.20 4.03
CA PHE A 83 -21.92 -4.79 2.85
C PHE A 83 -20.49 -5.26 3.14
N PHE A 84 -19.61 -4.38 3.62
CA PHE A 84 -18.20 -4.74 3.85
C PHE A 84 -18.03 -5.82 4.92
N MET A 85 -18.86 -5.82 5.98
CA MET A 85 -18.76 -6.83 7.04
C MET A 85 -19.31 -8.19 6.65
N ASN A 86 -20.18 -8.26 5.64
CA ASN A 86 -20.78 -9.51 5.18
C ASN A 86 -20.22 -10.02 3.83
N TYR A 87 -19.39 -9.25 3.14
CA TYR A 87 -18.81 -9.63 1.85
C TYR A 87 -17.80 -10.78 1.97
N GLY A 88 -17.86 -11.74 1.06
CA GLY A 88 -16.96 -12.91 1.03
C GLY A 88 -17.60 -14.18 1.58
N LYS A 89 -18.93 -14.23 1.71
CA LYS A 89 -19.67 -15.41 2.18
C LYS A 89 -19.93 -16.39 1.05
N THR A 90 -20.14 -15.90 -0.17
CA THR A 90 -20.39 -16.75 -1.34
C THR A 90 -19.09 -17.11 -2.09
N PRO A 91 -19.07 -18.20 -2.88
CA PRO A 91 -17.92 -18.53 -3.72
C PRO A 91 -17.56 -17.43 -4.72
N GLU A 92 -18.56 -16.73 -5.27
CA GLU A 92 -18.36 -15.62 -6.19
C GLU A 92 -17.63 -14.46 -5.52
N GLU A 93 -18.10 -14.01 -4.36
CA GLU A 93 -17.48 -12.92 -3.60
C GLU A 93 -16.06 -13.28 -3.16
N LYS A 94 -15.81 -14.54 -2.79
CA LYS A 94 -14.47 -15.04 -2.47
C LYS A 94 -13.53 -14.94 -3.67
N ALA A 95 -13.99 -15.28 -4.87
CA ALA A 95 -13.18 -15.14 -6.08
C ALA A 95 -12.85 -13.68 -6.41
N VAL A 96 -13.77 -12.74 -6.10
CA VAL A 96 -13.50 -11.31 -6.21
C VAL A 96 -12.42 -10.87 -5.22
N LEU A 97 -12.53 -11.28 -3.95
CA LEU A 97 -11.54 -10.99 -2.91
C LEU A 97 -10.17 -11.58 -3.24
N GLU A 98 -10.13 -12.83 -3.71
CA GLU A 98 -8.88 -13.50 -4.10
C GLU A 98 -8.17 -12.76 -5.23
N ARG A 99 -8.92 -12.29 -6.25
CA ARG A 99 -8.36 -11.48 -7.33
C ARG A 99 -7.79 -10.15 -6.84
N LEU A 100 -8.37 -9.57 -5.79
CA LEU A 100 -7.86 -8.36 -5.13
C LEU A 100 -6.65 -8.65 -4.22
N GLY A 101 -6.37 -9.92 -3.91
CA GLY A 101 -5.38 -10.33 -2.93
C GLY A 101 -5.84 -10.12 -1.49
N TRP A 102 -7.15 -10.07 -1.24
CA TRP A 102 -7.76 -9.74 0.04
C TRP A 102 -8.46 -10.94 0.68
N ALA A 103 -8.53 -10.92 2.00
CA ALA A 103 -9.43 -11.74 2.81
C ALA A 103 -10.70 -10.93 3.15
N PRO A 104 -11.72 -11.53 3.79
CA PRO A 104 -12.86 -10.76 4.30
C PRO A 104 -12.42 -9.59 5.19
N PHE A 105 -13.20 -8.51 5.14
CA PHE A 105 -12.86 -7.24 5.79
C PHE A 105 -12.93 -7.33 7.31
N ARG A 106 -12.18 -6.44 7.98
CA ARG A 106 -12.19 -6.30 9.44
C ARG A 106 -12.76 -4.94 9.82
N ALA A 107 -13.65 -4.91 10.81
CA ALA A 107 -14.10 -3.66 11.41
C ALA A 107 -12.90 -2.87 11.96
N SER A 108 -12.87 -1.56 11.67
CA SER A 108 -11.77 -0.68 12.05
C SER A 108 -12.24 0.74 12.34
N SER A 109 -11.33 1.60 12.77
CA SER A 109 -11.54 3.01 13.07
C SER A 109 -10.25 3.81 12.86
N ASP A 110 -10.31 5.13 13.06
CA ASP A 110 -9.14 6.02 13.00
C ASP A 110 -7.98 5.57 13.91
N LEU A 111 -8.24 4.71 14.92
CA LEU A 111 -7.23 4.13 15.79
C LEU A 111 -6.17 3.32 15.03
N GLN A 112 -6.49 2.75 13.87
CA GLN A 112 -5.49 2.03 13.07
C GLN A 112 -4.38 2.94 12.53
N LEU A 113 -4.61 4.26 12.50
CA LEU A 113 -3.66 5.24 11.99
C LEU A 113 -2.59 5.65 13.02
N VAL A 114 -2.71 5.21 14.28
CA VAL A 114 -1.78 5.60 15.36
C VAL A 114 -0.31 5.31 15.00
N PRO A 115 0.08 4.12 14.50
CA PRO A 115 1.47 3.85 14.14
C PRO A 115 1.99 4.75 13.01
N ILE A 116 1.12 5.11 12.07
CA ILE A 116 1.48 5.98 10.95
C ILE A 116 1.65 7.44 11.42
N ARG A 117 0.81 7.89 12.34
CA ARG A 117 0.96 9.22 12.98
C ARG A 117 2.25 9.30 13.80
N GLN A 118 2.59 8.25 14.55
CA GLN A 118 3.86 8.17 15.27
C GLN A 118 5.06 8.23 14.32
N LEU A 119 5.02 7.47 13.22
CA LEU A 119 6.07 7.50 12.19
C LEU A 119 6.24 8.90 11.57
N ALA A 120 5.13 9.58 11.28
CA ALA A 120 5.15 10.94 10.76
C ALA A 120 5.82 11.92 11.73
N LEU A 121 5.47 11.86 13.02
CA LEU A 121 6.08 12.67 14.07
C LEU A 121 7.57 12.36 14.26
N PHE A 122 7.97 11.09 14.22
CA PHE A 122 9.39 10.72 14.28
C PHE A 122 10.19 11.31 13.11
N LYS A 123 9.62 11.32 11.91
CA LYS A 123 10.25 11.97 10.75
C LYS A 123 10.38 13.48 10.94
N GLU A 124 9.36 14.14 11.47
CA GLU A 124 9.37 15.58 11.75
C GLU A 124 10.45 15.93 12.78
N MET A 125 10.52 15.21 13.90
CA MET A 125 11.54 15.38 14.93
C MET A 125 12.97 15.18 14.40
N GLN A 126 13.17 14.29 13.43
CA GLN A 126 14.47 14.09 12.79
C GLN A 126 14.84 15.22 11.81
N GLY A 127 13.84 15.88 11.23
CA GLY A 127 13.99 16.99 10.28
C GLY A 127 14.15 18.35 10.94
N VAL A 128 13.74 18.51 12.20
CA VAL A 128 14.05 19.68 13.04
C VAL A 128 15.49 19.55 13.54
N LYS A 129 16.44 19.97 12.71
CA LYS A 129 17.84 20.21 13.07
C LYS A 129 18.33 21.51 12.45
#